data_AF-A0A0C2RXG3-F1
#
_entry.id   AF-A0A0C2RXG3-F1
#
_cell.length_a   1.000
_cell.length_b   1.000
_cell.length_c   1.000
_cell.angle_alpha   90.00
_cell.angle_beta   90.00
_cell.angle_gamma   90.00
#
_symmetry.space_group_name_H-M   'P 1'
#
loop_
_entity.id
_entity.type
_entity.pdbx_description
1 polymer ?
#
loop_
_entity_poly.entity_id
_entity_poly.type
_entity_poly.pdbx_seq_one_letter_code
_entity_poly.pdbx_strand_id
1 'polypeptide(L)'
;MFFPKLKILYQAPEVTKYIVNEFDRWLGTLSKMRYDYINPLDFATAAQVDNAMTLNLFSLCVDEEIFNKEDTTPLLRVKYIVECPFCGEHYKTYYNHQDIPNEYVQCHDESCEEFNPYESPHKIVIFFELLDSPEIPKSKQITIFDKTPASPSFSADDLESIRNEMPEDKTKFVDHLWRR
;
A
#
# COMPACT_ATOMS: atom_id res chain seq x y z
N MET A 1 1.35 9.70 2.62
CA MET A 1 0.18 8.83 2.82
C MET A 1 0.04 8.65 4.32
N PHE A 2 -1.17 8.71 4.85
CA PHE A 2 -1.42 8.73 6.29
C PHE A 2 -2.63 7.83 6.60
N PHE A 3 -2.59 7.09 7.70
CA PHE A 3 -3.70 6.28 8.20
C PHE A 3 -4.29 6.94 9.46
N PRO A 4 -5.35 7.76 9.34
CA PRO A 4 -5.91 8.47 10.48
C PRO A 4 -6.35 7.60 11.64
N LYS A 5 -6.78 6.37 11.33
CA LYS A 5 -7.22 5.37 12.33
C LYS A 5 -6.12 5.01 13.34
N LEU A 6 -4.85 5.11 12.96
CA LEU A 6 -3.74 4.84 13.88
C LEU A 6 -3.72 5.81 15.08
N LYS A 7 -4.34 6.99 14.98
CA LYS A 7 -4.44 7.92 16.10
C LYS A 7 -5.22 7.35 17.30
N ILE A 8 -6.12 6.38 17.07
CA ILE A 8 -6.87 5.70 18.14
C ILE A 8 -5.90 5.01 19.09
N LEU A 9 -4.81 4.45 18.56
CA LEU A 9 -3.78 3.74 19.33
C LEU A 9 -2.97 4.67 20.24
N TYR A 10 -3.05 6.00 20.09
CA TYR A 10 -2.40 6.94 21.02
C TYR A 10 -3.00 6.93 22.42
N GLN A 11 -4.19 6.36 22.57
CA GLN A 11 -4.86 6.19 23.86
C GLN A 11 -4.41 4.90 24.58
N ALA A 12 -3.78 3.96 23.86
CA ALA A 12 -3.31 2.71 24.43
C ALA A 12 -2.01 2.92 25.22
N PRO A 13 -1.96 2.58 26.53
CA PRO A 13 -0.78 2.79 27.36
C PRO A 13 0.42 1.92 26.96
N GLU A 14 0.20 0.83 26.24
CA GLU A 14 1.21 -0.16 25.85
C GLU A 14 2.07 0.29 24.66
N VAL A 15 1.68 1.35 23.95
CA VAL A 15 2.36 1.81 22.73
C VAL A 15 2.71 3.28 22.80
N THR A 16 3.92 3.62 22.37
CA THR A 16 4.36 5.01 22.28
C THR A 16 3.88 5.65 20.98
N LYS A 17 3.58 6.95 21.02
CA LYS A 17 3.26 7.74 19.82
C LYS A 17 4.37 7.66 18.76
N TYR A 18 5.62 7.55 19.19
CA TYR A 18 6.77 7.38 18.30
C TYR A 18 6.60 6.14 17.41
N ILE A 19 6.30 4.98 18.00
CA ILE A 19 6.18 3.72 17.26
C ILE A 19 4.97 3.73 16.32
N VAL A 20 3.84 4.30 16.75
CA VAL A 20 2.67 4.44 15.88
C VAL A 20 2.98 5.34 14.67
N ASN A 21 3.72 6.43 14.86
CA ASN A 21 4.15 7.29 13.75
C ASN A 21 5.14 6.58 12.81
N GLU A 22 6.09 5.82 13.35
CA GLU A 22 7.02 5.03 12.54
C GLU A 22 6.28 3.95 11.74
N PHE A 23 5.25 3.34 12.33
CA PHE A 23 4.40 2.37 11.67
C PHE A 23 3.57 2.98 10.54
N ASP A 24 2.93 4.13 10.78
CA ASP A 24 2.21 4.89 9.75
C ASP A 24 3.13 5.24 8.57
N ARG A 25 4.34 5.74 8.87
CA ARG A 25 5.35 6.05 7.86
C ARG A 25 5.73 4.80 7.07
N TRP A 26 5.99 3.69 7.76
CA TRP A 26 6.38 2.42 7.14
C TRP A 26 5.28 1.87 6.23
N LEU A 27 4.02 1.83 6.69
CA LEU A 27 2.87 1.42 5.88
C LEU A 27 2.74 2.28 4.60
N GLY A 28 3.00 3.59 4.72
CA GLY A 28 3.04 4.52 3.60
C GLY A 28 4.13 4.24 2.55
N THR A 29 5.14 3.44 2.87
CA THR A 29 6.18 3.00 1.93
C THR A 29 5.91 1.66 1.26
N LEU A 30 4.95 0.87 1.77
CA LEU A 30 4.63 -0.44 1.22
C LEU A 30 3.91 -0.31 -0.13
N SER A 31 4.25 -1.19 -1.08
CA SER A 31 3.47 -1.33 -2.30
C SER A 31 2.12 -1.99 -2.00
N LYS A 32 1.09 -1.67 -2.80
CA LYS A 32 -0.26 -2.23 -2.63
C LYS A 32 -0.28 -3.76 -2.60
N MET A 33 0.60 -4.41 -3.36
CA MET A 33 0.73 -5.89 -3.38
C MET A 33 1.12 -6.47 -2.03
N ARG A 34 1.75 -5.67 -1.15
CA ARG A 34 2.15 -6.10 0.19
C ARG A 34 1.07 -5.93 1.24
N TYR A 35 -0.04 -5.25 0.92
CA TYR A 35 -1.11 -5.00 1.88
C TYR A 35 -1.78 -6.30 2.37
N ASP A 36 -1.75 -7.37 1.58
CA ASP A 36 -2.34 -8.67 1.93
C ASP A 36 -1.37 -9.62 2.69
N TYR A 37 -0.10 -9.22 2.84
CA TYR A 37 0.99 -10.04 3.35
C TYR A 37 1.99 -9.21 4.18
N ILE A 38 1.46 -8.47 5.16
CA ILE A 38 2.26 -7.67 6.08
C ILE A 38 2.85 -8.60 7.15
N ASN A 39 4.17 -8.60 7.27
CA ASN A 39 4.90 -9.32 8.31
C ASN A 39 5.37 -8.35 9.40
N PRO A 40 5.01 -8.56 10.68
CA PRO A 40 5.49 -7.72 11.78
C PRO A 40 7.02 -7.63 11.87
N LEU A 41 7.73 -8.72 11.56
CA LEU A 41 9.20 -8.75 11.65
C LEU A 41 9.87 -7.83 10.64
N ASP A 42 9.23 -7.59 9.49
CA ASP A 42 9.73 -6.63 8.50
C ASP A 42 9.65 -5.20 9.03
N PHE A 43 8.57 -4.87 9.76
CA PHE A 43 8.44 -3.59 10.44
C PHE A 43 9.46 -3.45 11.56
N ALA A 44 9.58 -4.46 12.43
CA ALA A 44 10.55 -4.47 13.53
C ALA A 44 11.98 -4.17 13.03
N THR A 45 12.36 -4.83 11.93
CA THR A 45 13.67 -4.64 11.28
C THR A 45 13.79 -3.24 10.67
N ALA A 46 12.78 -2.78 9.92
CA ALA A 46 12.83 -1.49 9.21
C ALA A 46 12.82 -0.29 10.17
N ALA A 47 12.07 -0.37 11.26
CA ALA A 47 11.93 0.69 12.27
C ALA A 47 12.92 0.56 13.44
N GLN A 48 13.71 -0.52 13.48
CA GLN A 48 14.62 -0.86 14.59
C GLN A 48 13.89 -0.87 15.95
N VAL A 49 12.71 -1.48 15.97
CA VAL A 49 11.87 -1.62 17.16
C VAL A 49 11.93 -3.06 17.67
N ASP A 50 11.84 -3.23 18.99
CA ASP A 50 11.79 -4.55 19.60
C ASP A 50 10.62 -5.41 19.08
N ASN A 51 10.85 -6.72 18.99
CA ASN A 51 9.87 -7.67 18.48
C ASN A 51 8.62 -7.74 19.35
N ALA A 52 8.75 -7.71 20.68
CA ALA A 52 7.59 -7.77 21.57
C ALA A 52 6.73 -6.52 21.42
N MET A 53 7.36 -5.35 21.32
CA MET A 53 6.64 -4.10 21.11
C MET A 53 5.95 -4.04 19.74
N THR A 54 6.59 -4.60 18.72
CA THR A 54 6.03 -4.75 17.38
C THR A 54 4.81 -5.67 17.38
N LEU A 55 4.90 -6.84 18.02
CA LEU A 55 3.77 -7.77 18.14
C LEU A 55 2.61 -7.16 18.94
N ASN A 56 2.89 -6.38 19.98
CA ASN A 56 1.87 -5.64 20.71
C ASN A 56 1.16 -4.62 19.81
N LEU A 57 1.91 -3.82 19.05
CA LEU A 57 1.33 -2.86 18.11
C LEU A 57 0.41 -3.54 17.09
N PHE A 58 0.87 -4.64 16.48
CA PHE A 58 0.08 -5.39 15.50
C PHE A 58 -1.17 -6.03 16.13
N SER A 59 -1.05 -6.57 17.35
CA SER A 59 -2.19 -7.09 18.13
C SER A 59 -3.24 -6.01 18.37
N LEU A 60 -2.82 -4.79 18.73
CA LEU A 60 -3.75 -3.68 18.93
C LEU A 60 -4.40 -3.22 17.62
N CYS A 61 -3.71 -3.33 16.48
CA CYS A 61 -4.25 -2.98 15.17
C CYS A 61 -5.33 -3.95 14.66
N VAL A 62 -5.41 -5.16 15.22
CA VAL A 62 -6.45 -6.17 14.89
C VAL A 62 -7.55 -6.25 15.95
N ASP A 63 -7.38 -5.57 17.09
CA ASP A 63 -8.30 -5.63 18.22
C ASP A 63 -9.61 -4.87 17.93
N GLU A 64 -10.68 -5.62 17.71
CA GLU A 64 -12.01 -5.06 17.47
C GLU A 64 -12.52 -4.19 18.62
N GLU A 65 -12.18 -4.49 19.88
CA GLU A 65 -12.70 -3.71 21.02
C GLU A 65 -12.14 -2.29 21.05
N ILE A 66 -10.91 -2.09 20.58
CA ILE A 66 -10.27 -0.76 20.51
C ILE A 66 -10.95 0.09 19.44
N PHE A 67 -11.20 -0.49 18.27
CA PHE A 67 -11.75 0.24 17.13
C PHE A 67 -13.28 0.40 17.21
N ASN A 68 -14.00 -0.56 17.79
CA ASN A 68 -15.45 -0.48 17.99
C ASN A 68 -15.88 0.66 18.93
N LYS A 69 -15.03 1.07 19.88
CA LYS A 69 -15.30 2.25 20.74
C LYS A 69 -15.42 3.56 19.97
N GLU A 70 -14.84 3.60 18.77
CA GLU A 70 -14.81 4.76 17.88
C GLU A 70 -15.65 4.51 16.61
N ASP A 71 -16.57 3.53 16.65
CA ASP A 71 -17.45 3.12 15.54
C ASP A 71 -16.71 2.83 14.23
N THR A 72 -15.51 2.23 14.31
CA THR A 72 -14.68 1.89 13.15
C THR A 72 -14.24 0.43 13.18
N THR A 73 -13.95 -0.13 12.00
CA THR A 73 -13.30 -1.42 11.87
C THR A 73 -11.82 -1.35 12.27
N PRO A 74 -11.22 -2.48 12.68
CA PRO A 74 -9.77 -2.62 12.82
C PRO A 74 -9.01 -2.20 11.57
N LEU A 75 -7.76 -1.77 11.76
CA LEU A 75 -6.88 -1.41 10.66
C LEU A 75 -6.34 -2.64 9.94
N LEU A 76 -6.00 -3.68 10.71
CA LEU A 76 -5.44 -4.92 10.22
C LEU A 76 -6.39 -6.09 10.49
N ARG A 77 -6.20 -7.17 9.73
CA ARG A 77 -6.79 -8.48 9.99
C ARG A 77 -5.71 -9.56 10.02
N VAL A 78 -5.78 -10.48 10.98
CA VAL A 78 -4.85 -11.62 11.03
C VAL A 78 -5.19 -12.63 9.93
N LYS A 79 -4.18 -13.14 9.26
CA LYS A 79 -4.27 -14.10 8.16
C LYS A 79 -3.37 -15.30 8.46
N TYR A 80 -3.98 -16.47 8.61
CA TYR A 80 -3.30 -17.74 8.86
C TYR A 80 -3.18 -18.50 7.54
N ILE A 81 -1.96 -18.69 7.05
CA ILE A 81 -1.67 -19.39 5.82
C ILE A 81 -1.14 -20.78 6.20
N VAL A 82 -1.93 -21.81 5.90
CA VAL A 82 -1.54 -23.21 6.17
C VAL A 82 -0.87 -23.77 4.93
N GLU A 83 0.34 -24.29 5.11
CA GLU A 83 1.10 -24.99 4.09
C GLU A 83 1.09 -26.50 4.35
N CYS A 84 1.12 -27.30 3.28
CA CYS A 84 1.30 -28.73 3.39
C CYS A 84 2.70 -29.05 3.97
N PRO A 85 2.82 -29.90 5.00
CA PRO A 85 4.12 -30.24 5.57
C PRO A 85 5.01 -31.05 4.62
N PHE A 86 4.41 -31.77 3.66
CA PHE A 86 5.12 -32.68 2.75
C PHE A 86 5.65 -31.99 1.49
N CYS A 87 4.79 -31.28 0.74
CA CYS A 87 5.20 -30.59 -0.49
C CYS A 87 5.49 -29.09 -0.31
N GLY A 88 5.09 -28.49 0.82
CA GLY A 88 5.23 -27.05 1.06
C GLY A 88 4.23 -26.18 0.29
N GLU A 89 3.29 -26.77 -0.45
CA GLU A 89 2.29 -26.00 -1.18
C GLU A 89 1.28 -25.35 -0.23
N HIS A 90 0.74 -24.21 -0.67
CA HIS A 90 -0.36 -23.54 0.01
C HIS A 90 -1.59 -24.44 0.02
N TYR A 91 -2.04 -24.84 1.21
CA TYR A 91 -3.28 -25.60 1.37
C TYR A 91 -4.48 -24.65 1.42
N LYS A 92 -4.52 -23.78 2.42
CA LYS A 92 -5.65 -22.86 2.62
C LYS A 92 -5.29 -21.69 3.51
N THR A 93 -6.03 -20.60 3.37
CA THR A 93 -5.95 -19.42 4.23
C THR A 93 -7.18 -19.33 5.13
N TYR A 94 -6.95 -19.03 6.40
CA TYR A 94 -7.96 -18.82 7.43
C TYR A 94 -7.81 -17.42 8.04
N TYR A 95 -8.90 -16.86 8.53
CA TYR A 95 -8.93 -15.54 9.19
C TYR A 95 -9.26 -15.62 10.67
N ASN A 96 -9.59 -16.81 11.16
CA ASN A 96 -9.72 -17.15 12.57
C ASN A 96 -8.94 -18.45 12.82
N HIS A 97 -8.14 -18.49 13.88
CA HIS A 97 -7.37 -19.67 14.25
C HIS A 97 -8.25 -20.88 14.62
N GLN A 98 -9.51 -20.63 15.04
CA GLN A 98 -10.46 -21.68 15.38
C GLN A 98 -11.04 -22.39 14.15
N ASP A 99 -10.97 -21.75 12.98
CA ASP A 99 -11.45 -22.32 11.72
C ASP A 99 -10.42 -23.28 11.09
N ILE A 100 -9.20 -23.32 11.63
CA ILE A 100 -8.16 -24.24 11.19
C ILE A 100 -8.59 -25.66 11.58
N PRO A 101 -8.64 -26.62 10.64
CA PRO A 101 -9.08 -27.99 10.92
C PRO A 101 -8.20 -28.65 11.97
N ASN A 102 -8.83 -29.30 12.95
CA ASN A 102 -8.17 -30.17 13.93
C ASN A 102 -8.27 -31.67 13.56
N GLU A 103 -8.55 -31.95 12.30
CA GLU A 103 -8.62 -33.28 11.72
C GLU A 103 -7.62 -33.40 10.58
N TYR A 104 -7.40 -34.62 10.11
CA TYR A 104 -6.56 -34.88 8.95
C TYR A 104 -7.24 -34.34 7.70
N VAL A 105 -6.47 -33.60 6.90
CA VAL A 105 -6.91 -33.01 5.64
C VAL A 105 -6.04 -33.50 4.48
N GLN A 106 -6.66 -33.63 3.32
CA GLN A 106 -5.96 -34.00 2.08
C GLN A 106 -5.35 -32.76 1.43
N CYS A 107 -4.07 -32.86 1.03
CA CYS A 107 -3.41 -31.82 0.24
C CYS A 107 -4.04 -31.72 -1.17
N HIS A 108 -3.86 -30.59 -1.85
CA HIS A 108 -4.29 -30.43 -3.26
C HIS A 108 -3.51 -31.34 -4.21
N ASP A 109 -2.27 -31.66 -3.89
CA ASP A 109 -1.50 -32.69 -4.59
C ASP A 109 -1.96 -34.07 -4.11
N GLU A 110 -2.61 -34.82 -5.01
CA GLU A 110 -3.12 -36.17 -4.74
C GLU A 110 -2.00 -37.17 -4.40
N SER A 111 -0.74 -36.85 -4.70
CA SER A 111 0.41 -37.68 -4.34
C SER A 111 0.91 -37.44 -2.91
N CYS A 112 0.42 -36.41 -2.22
CA CYS A 112 0.77 -36.11 -0.84
C CYS A 112 -0.10 -36.89 0.17
N GLU A 113 0.52 -37.24 1.29
CA GLU A 113 -0.16 -37.83 2.44
C GLU A 113 -1.11 -36.81 3.11
N GLU A 114 -2.16 -37.33 3.74
CA GLU A 114 -3.03 -36.54 4.62
C GLU A 114 -2.23 -35.99 5.81
N PHE A 115 -2.58 -34.81 6.29
CA PHE A 115 -1.91 -34.20 7.45
C PHE A 115 -2.90 -33.47 8.36
N ASN A 116 -2.54 -33.34 9.63
CA ASN A 116 -3.24 -32.45 10.57
C ASN A 116 -2.45 -31.13 10.73
N PRO A 117 -3.04 -29.95 10.44
CA PRO A 117 -2.37 -28.66 10.61
C PRO A 117 -1.80 -28.42 12.01
N TYR A 118 -2.47 -28.87 13.07
CA TYR A 118 -2.01 -28.67 14.46
C TYR A 118 -0.83 -29.56 14.86
N GLU A 119 -0.58 -30.66 14.14
CA GLU A 119 0.62 -31.49 14.34
C GLU A 119 1.87 -30.84 13.71
N SER A 120 1.68 -29.89 12.80
CA SER A 120 2.76 -29.15 12.13
C SER A 120 2.59 -27.63 12.26
N PRO A 121 2.61 -27.06 13.48
CA PRO A 121 2.33 -25.63 13.70
C PRO A 121 3.33 -24.70 13.01
N HIS A 122 4.55 -25.18 12.76
CA HIS A 122 5.59 -24.47 12.00
C HIS A 122 5.24 -24.26 10.52
N LYS A 123 4.19 -24.92 10.00
CA LYS A 123 3.62 -24.74 8.66
C LYS A 123 2.41 -23.82 8.63
N ILE A 124 2.07 -23.21 9.76
CA ILE A 124 1.04 -22.18 9.85
C ILE A 124 1.74 -20.83 9.91
N VAL A 125 1.80 -20.15 8.77
CA VAL A 125 2.45 -18.83 8.66
C VAL A 125 1.43 -17.73 8.94
N ILE A 126 1.77 -16.80 9.82
CA ILE A 126 0.90 -15.69 10.21
C ILE A 126 1.32 -14.41 9.48
N PHE A 127 0.39 -13.83 8.74
CA PHE A 127 0.50 -12.52 8.12
C PHE A 127 -0.63 -11.61 8.58
N PHE A 128 -0.51 -10.33 8.25
CA PHE A 128 -1.55 -9.34 8.47
C PHE A 128 -1.98 -8.75 7.13
N GLU A 129 -3.29 -8.56 6.99
CA GLU A 129 -3.90 -7.89 5.86
C GLU A 129 -4.35 -6.49 6.30
N LEU A 130 -4.03 -5.48 5.50
CA LEU A 130 -4.47 -4.11 5.72
C LEU A 130 -5.87 -3.90 5.14
N LEU A 131 -6.84 -3.57 6.00
CA LEU A 131 -8.24 -3.46 5.63
C LEU A 131 -8.61 -2.10 5.03
N ASP A 132 -7.83 -1.06 5.33
CA ASP A 132 -8.10 0.31 4.88
C ASP A 132 -6.99 0.83 3.97
N SER A 133 -7.38 1.70 3.04
CA SER A 133 -6.42 2.42 2.21
C SER A 133 -5.95 3.71 2.89
N PRO A 134 -4.69 4.14 2.65
CA PRO A 134 -4.21 5.40 3.19
C PRO A 134 -4.96 6.59 2.62
N GLU A 135 -5.15 7.62 3.43
CA GLU A 135 -5.67 8.90 2.97
C GLU A 135 -4.55 9.72 2.32
N ILE A 136 -4.88 10.31 1.17
CA ILE A 136 -4.05 11.32 0.52
C ILE A 136 -4.62 12.67 0.94
N PRO A 137 -3.85 13.52 1.64
CA PRO A 137 -4.29 14.88 1.94
C PRO A 137 -4.68 15.53 0.62
N LYS A 138 -5.91 16.06 0.53
CA LYS A 138 -6.32 16.84 -0.64
C LYS A 138 -5.34 18.00 -0.76
N SER A 139 -4.37 17.87 -1.67
CA SER A 139 -3.54 19.02 -2.03
C SER A 139 -4.51 20.09 -2.52
N LYS A 140 -4.35 21.33 -2.05
CA LYS A 140 -4.99 22.46 -2.71
C LYS A 140 -4.46 22.40 -4.14
N GLN A 141 -5.24 21.85 -5.06
CA GLN A 141 -4.92 21.88 -6.48
C GLN A 141 -4.80 23.35 -6.81
N ILE A 142 -3.57 23.83 -6.97
CA ILE A 142 -3.34 25.13 -7.55
C ILE A 142 -3.78 24.95 -9.00
N THR A 143 -4.94 25.49 -9.35
CA THR A 143 -5.41 25.53 -10.73
C THR A 143 -4.50 26.49 -11.49
N ILE A 144 -3.37 25.98 -11.99
CA ILE A 144 -2.41 26.77 -12.81
C ILE A 144 -3.08 27.18 -14.15
N PHE A 145 -4.19 26.54 -14.53
CA PHE A 145 -4.87 26.71 -15.80
C PHE A 145 -6.04 27.70 -15.81
N ASP A 146 -6.38 28.36 -14.70
CA ASP A 146 -7.47 29.36 -14.69
C ASP A 146 -7.06 30.71 -15.31
N LYS A 147 -5.78 30.89 -15.65
CA LYS A 147 -5.40 31.99 -16.54
C LYS A 147 -5.70 31.57 -17.97
N THR A 148 -6.91 31.93 -18.42
CA THR A 148 -7.20 32.09 -19.84
C THR A 148 -6.03 32.86 -20.43
N PRO A 149 -5.25 32.30 -21.39
CA PRO A 149 -4.19 33.06 -22.02
C PRO A 149 -4.86 34.31 -22.58
N ALA A 150 -4.36 35.49 -22.18
CA ALA A 150 -4.77 36.73 -22.81
C ALA A 150 -4.39 36.59 -24.28
N SER A 151 -5.35 36.18 -25.10
CA SER A 151 -5.20 36.16 -26.54
C SER A 151 -4.86 37.60 -26.92
N PRO A 152 -3.69 37.85 -27.52
CA PRO A 152 -3.39 39.19 -28.03
C PRO A 152 -4.51 39.56 -28.99
N SER A 153 -5.22 40.64 -28.70
CA SER A 153 -6.21 41.22 -29.60
C SER A 153 -5.43 41.81 -30.77
N PHE A 154 -5.12 41.01 -31.77
CA PHE A 154 -4.65 41.52 -33.04
C PHE A 154 -5.84 42.17 -33.73
N SER A 155 -5.77 43.49 -33.88
CA SER A 155 -6.70 44.20 -34.74
C SER A 155 -6.34 43.88 -36.20
N ALA A 156 -7.33 43.94 -37.10
CA ALA A 156 -7.10 43.63 -38.52
C ALA A 156 -6.01 44.52 -39.16
N ASP A 157 -5.74 45.70 -38.57
CA ASP A 157 -4.72 46.65 -39.03
C ASP A 157 -3.29 46.20 -38.72
N ASP A 158 -3.08 45.33 -37.72
CA ASP A 158 -1.75 44.85 -37.32
C ASP A 158 -1.18 43.79 -38.28
N LEU A 159 -2.05 43.13 -39.06
CA LEU A 159 -1.67 42.08 -40.02
C LEU A 159 -1.10 42.63 -41.34
N GLU A 160 -1.43 43.88 -41.72
CA GLU A 160 -0.87 44.50 -42.94
C GLU A 160 0.57 44.99 -42.74
N SER A 161 0.95 45.37 -41.51
CA SER A 161 2.32 45.80 -41.20
C SER A 161 3.32 44.64 -41.30
N ILE A 162 2.93 43.45 -40.82
CA ILE A 162 3.80 42.27 -40.80
C ILE A 162 4.04 41.70 -42.21
N ARG A 163 3.09 41.88 -43.14
CA ARG A 163 3.20 41.36 -44.51
C ARG A 163 4.18 42.14 -45.39
N ASN A 164 4.50 43.38 -45.02
CA ASN A 164 5.39 44.25 -45.80
C ASN A 164 6.87 44.17 -45.39
N GLU A 165 7.22 43.38 -44.36
CA GLU A 165 8.60 43.27 -43.85
C GLU A 165 9.27 41.90 -44.10
N MET A 166 8.71 41.02 -44.94
CA MET A 166 9.40 39.78 -45.32
C MET A 166 10.27 39.96 -46.57
N PRO A 167 11.61 39.98 -46.45
CA PRO A 167 12.48 39.85 -47.60
C PRO A 167 12.37 38.43 -48.18
N GLU A 168 12.09 38.35 -49.48
CA GLU A 168 12.18 37.13 -50.27
C GLU A 168 13.64 36.66 -50.32
N ASP A 169 14.06 35.74 -49.46
CA ASP A 169 15.29 34.99 -49.71
C ASP A 169 15.19 33.51 -49.33
N LYS A 170 14.95 32.72 -50.39
CA LYS A 170 15.54 31.41 -50.72
C LYS A 170 15.53 30.32 -49.64
N THR A 171 14.61 29.39 -49.88
CA THR A 171 14.86 27.94 -49.98
C THR A 171 16.33 27.51 -49.92
N LYS A 172 16.72 26.85 -48.84
CA LYS A 172 17.66 25.71 -48.76
C LYS A 172 17.82 25.34 -47.28
N PHE A 173 17.29 24.20 -46.87
CA PHE A 173 17.85 23.31 -45.82
C PHE A 173 16.86 22.16 -45.58
N VAL A 174 16.83 21.25 -46.55
CA VAL A 174 16.45 19.85 -46.31
C VAL A 174 17.75 19.07 -46.51
N ASP A 175 17.93 18.00 -45.74
CA ASP A 175 19.07 17.09 -45.69
C ASP A 175 20.15 17.41 -44.65
N HIS A 176 19.83 17.10 -43.40
CA HIS A 176 20.64 16.17 -42.61
C HIS A 176 20.01 16.02 -41.24
N LEU A 177 19.30 14.92 -40.98
CA LEU A 177 19.08 14.40 -39.61
C LEU A 177 18.36 13.04 -39.66
N TRP A 178 18.91 12.07 -40.39
CA TRP A 178 18.58 10.64 -40.22
C TRP A 178 19.81 9.78 -40.47
N ARG A 179 20.81 9.89 -39.58
CA ARG A 179 21.79 8.84 -39.29
C ARG A 179 22.34 9.02 -37.88
N ARG A 180 21.73 8.33 -36.91
CA ARG A 180 22.41 7.41 -35.98
C ARG A 180 21.40 6.77 -35.05
#